data_AF-A0A2W4SRF1-F1
#
_entry.id   AF-A0A2W4SRF1-F1
#
_cell.length_a   1.000
_cell.length_b   1.000
_cell.length_c   1.000
_cell.angle_alpha   90.00
_cell.angle_beta   90.00
_cell.angle_gamma   90.00
#
_symmetry.space_group_name_H-M   'P 1'
#
loop_
_entity.id
_entity.type
_entity.pdbx_description
1 polymer ?
#
loop_
_entity_poly.entity_id
_entity_poly.type
_entity_poly.pdbx_seq_one_letter_code
_entity_poly.pdbx_strand_id
1 'polypeptide(L)'
;MQARLCQVLASPKRLEILYTLKDREMTAGELAKAVDVTMPNLSQHLSLMKQYGLVESRKEGLHMYYRVASEQILEVLASVRKVLVEQLARQSKLLEQVQ
;
A
#
# COMPACT_ATOMS: atom_id res chain seq x y z
N MET A 1 12.40 -4.77 -14.32
CA MET A 1 12.37 -4.07 -13.01
C MET A 1 10.94 -3.77 -12.56
N GLN A 2 10.08 -3.24 -13.43
CA GLN A 2 8.66 -2.96 -13.16
C GLN A 2 7.86 -4.16 -12.59
N ALA A 3 7.95 -5.35 -13.19
CA ALA A 3 7.20 -6.52 -12.73
C ALA A 3 7.49 -6.89 -11.26
N ARG A 4 8.73 -6.72 -10.80
CA ARG A 4 9.10 -6.97 -9.39
C ARG A 4 8.45 -5.95 -8.45
N LEU A 5 8.39 -4.67 -8.84
CA LEU A 5 7.66 -3.65 -8.09
C LEU A 5 6.18 -4.02 -7.96
N CYS A 6 5.55 -4.44 -9.07
CA CYS A 6 4.16 -4.90 -9.05
C CYS A 6 3.96 -6.11 -8.14
N GLN A 7 4.90 -7.07 -8.13
CA GLN A 7 4.88 -8.20 -7.21
C GLN A 7 5.00 -7.78 -5.73
N VAL A 8 5.72 -6.68 -5.46
CA VAL A 8 5.77 -6.09 -4.11
C VAL A 8 4.47 -5.37 -3.76
N LEU A 9 3.79 -4.75 -4.72
CA LEU A 9 2.48 -4.14 -4.48
C LEU A 9 1.34 -5.17 -4.36
N ALA A 10 1.52 -6.38 -4.91
CA ALA A 10 0.55 -7.48 -4.86
C ALA A 10 0.45 -8.14 -3.47
N SER A 11 0.16 -7.36 -2.43
CA SER A 11 -0.07 -7.84 -1.07
C SER A 11 -1.04 -6.91 -0.35
N PRO A 12 -2.15 -7.45 0.20
CA PRO A 12 -3.15 -6.63 0.90
C PRO A 12 -2.53 -5.76 2.00
N LYS A 13 -1.67 -6.34 2.84
CA LYS A 13 -1.04 -5.60 3.96
C LYS A 13 -0.09 -4.50 3.51
N ARG A 14 0.65 -4.70 2.41
CA ARG A 14 1.52 -3.63 1.87
C ARG A 14 0.71 -2.49 1.26
N LEU A 15 -0.42 -2.80 0.60
CA LEU A 15 -1.35 -1.77 0.13
C LEU A 15 -1.98 -1.01 1.31
N GLU A 16 -2.41 -1.72 2.34
CA GLU A 16 -2.96 -1.15 3.57
C GLU A 16 -1.95 -0.21 4.25
N ILE A 17 -0.68 -0.61 4.37
CA ILE A 17 0.41 0.24 4.87
C ILE A 17 0.54 1.53 4.05
N LEU A 18 0.56 1.44 2.71
CA LEU A 18 0.68 2.62 1.84
C LEU A 18 -0.49 3.59 2.01
N TYR A 19 -1.73 3.07 2.10
CA TYR A 19 -2.89 3.92 2.34
C TYR A 19 -2.93 4.50 3.74
N THR A 20 -2.46 3.76 4.74
CA THR A 20 -2.37 4.23 6.12
C THR A 20 -1.34 5.37 6.26
N LEU A 21 -0.26 5.31 5.49
CA LEU A 21 0.79 6.33 5.43
C LEU A 21 0.48 7.51 4.49
N LYS A 22 -0.69 7.51 3.83
CA LYS A 22 -1.02 8.50 2.81
C LYS A 22 -0.99 9.93 3.36
N ASP A 23 -1.64 10.15 4.51
CA ASP A 23 -1.92 11.50 4.99
C ASP A 23 -0.93 11.96 6.08
N ARG A 24 -0.18 11.03 6.69
CA ARG A 24 0.80 11.36 7.73
C ARG A 24 1.90 10.30 7.84
N GLU A 25 3.03 10.72 8.37
CA GLU A 25 4.06 9.80 8.82
C GLU A 25 3.63 9.08 10.11
N MET A 26 4.08 7.84 10.29
CA MET A 26 3.76 7.03 11.46
C MET A 26 4.97 6.22 11.91
N THR A 27 5.08 6.00 13.22
CA THR A 27 6.08 5.09 13.77
C THR A 27 5.74 3.63 13.42
N ALA A 28 6.74 2.74 13.47
CA ALA A 28 6.51 1.31 13.28
C ALA A 28 5.45 0.75 14.27
N GLY A 29 5.46 1.23 15.53
CA GLY A 29 4.48 0.79 16.53
C GLY A 29 3.06 1.24 16.22
N GLU A 30 2.88 2.49 15.77
CA GLU A 30 1.57 2.98 15.32
C GLU A 30 1.09 2.23 14.08
N LEU A 31 1.98 1.99 13.11
CA LEU A 31 1.64 1.25 11.88
C LEU A 31 1.22 -0.19 12.18
N ALA A 32 1.95 -0.90 13.04
CA ALA A 32 1.64 -2.29 13.38
C ALA A 32 0.23 -2.41 13.96
N LYS A 33 -0.16 -1.46 14.81
CA LYS A 33 -1.51 -1.37 15.38
C LYS A 33 -2.55 -1.01 14.32
N ALA A 34 -2.25 -0.03 13.46
CA ALA A 34 -3.19 0.46 12.46
C ALA A 34 -3.54 -0.58 11.38
N VAL A 35 -2.57 -1.40 10.98
CA VAL A 35 -2.77 -2.43 9.94
C VAL A 35 -2.93 -3.85 10.51
N ASP A 36 -3.07 -3.98 11.83
CA ASP A 36 -3.25 -5.22 12.58
C ASP A 36 -2.26 -6.34 12.19
N VAL A 37 -0.97 -6.09 12.46
CA VAL A 37 0.12 -7.05 12.24
C VAL A 37 1.12 -7.04 13.38
N THR A 38 1.85 -8.14 13.54
CA THR A 38 2.95 -8.22 14.51
C THR A 38 4.15 -7.36 14.07
N MET A 39 4.96 -6.92 15.03
CA MET A 39 6.18 -6.14 14.75
C MET A 39 7.18 -6.84 13.81
N PRO A 40 7.44 -8.17 13.92
CA PRO A 40 8.29 -8.87 12.97
C PRO A 40 7.73 -8.85 11.54
N ASN A 41 6.42 -9.09 11.38
CA ASN A 41 5.77 -9.07 10.06
C ASN A 41 5.80 -7.67 9.44
N LEU A 42 5.51 -6.64 10.24
CA LEU A 42 5.62 -5.26 9.78
C LEU A 42 7.05 -4.92 9.34
N SER A 43 8.05 -5.30 10.14
CA SER A 43 9.45 -5.04 9.82
C SER A 43 9.88 -5.70 8.51
N GLN A 44 9.40 -6.92 8.25
CA GLN A 44 9.62 -7.61 6.99
C GLN A 44 8.97 -6.88 5.81
N HIS A 45 7.71 -6.44 5.96
CA HIS A 45 7.03 -5.63 4.94
C HIS A 45 7.77 -4.32 4.66
N LEU A 46 8.10 -3.55 5.70
CA LEU A 46 8.78 -2.26 5.58
C LEU A 46 10.19 -2.39 4.99
N SER A 47 10.94 -3.43 5.36
CA SER A 47 12.27 -3.70 4.78
C SER A 47 12.18 -3.92 3.27
N LEU A 48 11.24 -4.78 2.84
CA LEU A 48 11.05 -5.06 1.42
C LEU A 48 10.51 -3.83 0.67
N MET A 49 9.55 -3.11 1.24
CA MET A 49 9.00 -1.89 0.63
C MET A 49 10.07 -0.80 0.49
N LYS A 50 10.95 -0.64 1.49
CA LYS A 50 12.07 0.31 1.45
C LYS A 50 13.09 -0.06 0.38
N GLN A 51 13.42 -1.36 0.24
CA GLN A 51 14.30 -1.84 -0.82
C GLN A 51 13.79 -1.48 -2.23
N TYR A 52 12.48 -1.45 -2.42
CA TYR A 52 11.83 -1.11 -3.68
C TYR A 52 11.43 0.37 -3.81
N GLY A 53 11.84 1.21 -2.86
CA GLY A 53 11.54 2.65 -2.88
C GLY A 53 10.05 2.97 -2.75
N LEU A 54 9.27 2.11 -2.08
CA LEU A 54 7.85 2.35 -1.83
C LEU A 54 7.59 3.18 -0.58
N VAL A 55 8.47 3.04 0.42
CA VAL A 55 8.44 3.78 1.68
C VAL A 55 9.82 4.28 2.02
N GLU A 56 9.85 5.39 2.74
CA GLU A 56 11.04 5.94 3.36
C GLU A 56 10.91 5.92 4.87
N SER A 57 12.03 6.13 5.55
CA SER A 57 12.07 6.18 7.01
C SER A 57 12.97 7.30 7.49
N ARG A 58 12.54 8.06 8.51
CA ARG A 58 13.38 9.02 9.22
C ARG A 58 13.40 8.74 10.71
N LYS A 59 14.55 8.96 11.34
CA LYS A 59 14.70 8.83 12.79
C LYS A 59 14.45 10.19 13.43
N GLU A 60 13.61 10.23 14.45
CA GLU A 60 13.39 11.39 15.30
C GLU A 60 13.35 10.95 16.77
N GLY A 61 14.34 11.39 17.54
CA GLY A 61 14.59 10.90 18.89
C GLY A 61 14.82 9.38 18.93
N LEU A 62 13.98 8.69 19.72
CA LEU A 62 14.02 7.24 19.87
C LEU A 62 13.13 6.50 18.85
N HIS A 63 12.40 7.23 18.01
CA HIS A 63 11.40 6.64 17.12
C HIS A 63 11.85 6.67 15.65
N MET A 64 11.48 5.63 14.91
CA MET A 64 11.59 5.56 13.45
C MET A 64 10.21 5.81 12.85
N TYR A 65 10.09 6.89 12.09
CA TYR A 65 8.89 7.27 11.36
C TYR A 65 9.00 6.80 9.92
N TYR A 66 7.88 6.40 9.34
CA TYR A 66 7.76 5.94 7.96
C TYR A 66 6.76 6.81 7.21
N ARG A 67 7.00 6.95 5.90
CA ARG A 67 6.14 7.66 4.96
C ARG A 67 6.16 6.98 3.59
N VAL A 68 5.17 7.27 2.76
CA VAL A 68 5.22 6.88 1.34
C VAL A 68 6.38 7.63 0.66
N ALA A 69 7.17 6.93 -0.14
CA ALA A 69 8.36 7.53 -0.78
C ALA A 69 8.01 8.53 -1.89
N SER A 70 6.87 8.35 -2.57
CA SER A 70 6.40 9.23 -3.64
C SER A 70 4.88 9.17 -3.80
N GLU A 71 4.25 10.33 -3.96
CA GLU A 71 2.80 10.44 -4.23
C GLU A 71 2.38 9.72 -5.51
N GLN A 72 3.27 9.60 -6.51
CA GLN A 72 2.99 8.85 -7.75
C GLN A 72 2.63 7.38 -7.48
N ILE A 73 3.13 6.77 -6.40
CA ILE A 73 2.76 5.40 -6.03
C ILE A 73 1.27 5.35 -5.70
N LEU A 74 0.77 6.34 -4.96
CA LEU A 74 -0.64 6.42 -4.59
C LEU A 74 -1.52 6.72 -5.81
N GLU A 75 -1.07 7.54 -6.74
CA GLU A 75 -1.75 7.81 -8.01
C GLU A 75 -1.89 6.55 -8.89
N VAL A 76 -0.83 5.75 -8.97
CA VAL A 76 -0.85 4.47 -9.69
C VAL A 76 -1.85 3.52 -9.03
N LEU A 77 -1.83 3.39 -7.71
CA LEU A 77 -2.77 2.54 -6.99
C LEU A 77 -4.22 3.02 -7.13
N ALA A 78 -4.45 4.34 -7.15
CA ALA A 78 -5.75 4.92 -7.44
C ALA A 78 -6.21 4.59 -8.87
N SER A 79 -5.31 4.62 -9.85
CA SER A 79 -5.60 4.27 -11.24
C SER A 79 -5.97 2.79 -11.38
N VAL A 80 -5.24 1.88 -10.72
CA VAL A 80 -5.60 0.46 -10.65
C VAL A 80 -7.00 0.29 -10.07
N ARG A 81 -7.34 1.02 -9.01
CA ARG A 81 -8.67 0.97 -8.40
C ARG A 81 -9.79 1.44 -9.34
N LYS A 82 -9.53 2.49 -10.14
CA LYS A 82 -10.48 2.95 -11.17
C LYS A 82 -10.77 1.85 -12.19
N VAL A 83 -9.73 1.18 -12.69
CA VAL A 83 -9.88 0.06 -13.62
C VAL A 83 -10.74 -1.07 -13.01
N LEU A 84 -10.52 -1.40 -11.73
CA LEU A 84 -11.32 -2.41 -11.02
C LEU A 84 -12.80 -2.02 -10.93
N VAL A 85 -13.09 -0.76 -10.59
CA VAL A 85 -14.47 -0.24 -10.52
C VAL A 85 -15.15 -0.31 -11.88
N GLU A 86 -14.46 0.10 -12.95
CA GLU A 86 -14.98 0.01 -14.31
C GLU A 86 -15.25 -1.44 -14.75
N GLN A 87 -14.38 -2.39 -14.37
CA GLN A 87 -14.58 -3.81 -14.64
C GLN A 87 -15.82 -4.36 -13.94
N LEU A 88 -16.01 -4.04 -12.67
CA LEU A 88 -17.19 -4.46 -11.90
C LEU A 88 -18.48 -3.85 -12.48
N ALA A 89 -18.45 -2.58 -12.89
CA ALA A 89 -19.59 -1.94 -13.54
C ALA A 89 -19.96 -2.59 -14.88
N ARG A 90 -18.96 -3.01 -15.67
CA ARG A 90 -19.20 -3.78 -16.90
C ARG A 90 -19.82 -5.15 -16.62
N GLN A 91 -19.36 -5.85 -15.59
CA GLN A 91 -19.92 -7.15 -15.20
C GLN A 91 -21.37 -7.04 -14.72
N SER A 92 -21.71 -6.02 -13.92
CA SER A 92 -23.09 -5.77 -13.48
C SER A 92 -24.05 -5.57 -14.66
N LYS A 93 -23.67 -4.72 -15.63
CA LYS A 93 -24.48 -4.48 -16.84
C LYS A 93 -24.69 -5.74 -17.67
N LEU A 94 -23.70 -6.63 -17.75
CA LEU A 94 -23.84 -7.90 -18.45
C LEU A 94 -24.83 -8.83 -17.75
N LEU A 95 -24.83 -8.87 -16.41
CA LEU A 95 -25.79 -9.67 -15.65
C LEU A 95 -27.23 -9.18 -15.83
N GLU A 96 -27.44 -7.86 -15.88
CA GLU A 96 -28.74 -7.24 -16.18
C GLU A 96 -29.25 -7.54 -17.60
N GLN A 97 -28.36 -7.86 -18.55
CA GLN A 97 -28.73 -8.16 -19.94
C GLN A 97 -29.05 -9.64 -20.21
N VAL A 98 -28.72 -10.53 -19.27
CA VAL A 98 -28.97 -11.98 -19.36
C VAL A 98 -30.23 -12.39 -18.58
N GLN A 99 -30.76 -11.49 -17.75
CA GLN A 99 -32.06 -11.63 -17.07
C GLN A 99 -33.19 -11.04 -17.90
#